data_AF-A0A0R3E4I8-F1
#
_entry.id   AF-A0A0R3E4I8-F1
#
_cell.length_a   1.000
_cell.length_b   1.000
_cell.length_c   1.000
_cell.angle_alpha   90.00
_cell.angle_beta   90.00
_cell.angle_gamma   90.00
#
_symmetry.space_group_name_H-M   'P 1'
#
loop_
_entity.id
_entity.type
_entity.pdbx_description
1 polymer ?
#
loop_
_entity_poly.entity_id
_entity_poly.type
_entity_poly.pdbx_seq_one_letter_code
_entity_poly.pdbx_strand_id
1 'polypeptide(L)' 'MNAQPLTNVNFSLSVGTVEPRDVRLQPLPAEVVEIVPQYRGYKFALVKDEIVIVEPRSRRS' A
#
# COMPACT_ATOMS: atom_id res chain seq x y z
N MET A 1 -3.12 23.95 0.81
CA MET A 1 -3.56 22.70 0.16
C MET A 1 -4.62 22.10 1.05
N ASN A 2 -5.85 21.93 0.58
CA ASN A 2 -6.94 21.32 1.35
C ASN A 2 -6.99 19.83 1.02
N ALA A 3 -6.66 18.96 1.97
CA ALA A 3 -6.92 17.53 1.87
C ALA A 3 -8.34 17.27 2.43
N GLN A 4 -9.18 16.57 1.67
CA GLN A 4 -10.50 16.14 2.12
C GLN A 4 -10.39 14.68 2.57
N PRO A 5 -10.78 14.34 3.81
CA PRO A 5 -10.65 12.97 4.30
C PRO A 5 -11.59 12.03 3.54
N LEU A 6 -11.04 10.95 3.00
CA LEU A 6 -11.82 9.88 2.38
C LEU A 6 -12.51 9.06 3.48
N THR A 7 -13.80 9.26 3.65
CA THR A 7 -14.59 8.69 4.77
C THR A 7 -15.11 7.27 4.54
N ASN A 8 -14.75 6.61 3.43
CA ASN A 8 -15.29 5.29 3.13
C ASN A 8 -14.31 4.42 2.34
N VAL A 9 -13.27 3.89 3.02
CA VAL A 9 -12.34 2.94 2.43
C VAL A 9 -12.67 1.54 2.94
N ASN A 10 -13.25 0.70 2.07
CA ASN A 10 -13.30 -0.75 2.27
C ASN A 10 -12.01 -1.32 1.66
N PHE A 11 -11.09 -1.81 2.49
CA PHE A 11 -9.91 -2.55 2.02
C PHE A 11 -10.02 -4.02 2.42
N SER A 12 -10.07 -4.92 1.44
CA SER A 12 -9.87 -6.36 1.63
C SER A 12 -8.36 -6.62 1.63
N LEU A 13 -7.82 -7.08 2.76
CA LEU A 13 -6.42 -7.48 2.86
C LEU A 13 -6.27 -8.95 2.40
N SER A 14 -5.94 -9.14 1.13
CA SER A 14 -5.58 -10.45 0.58
C SER A 14 -4.06 -10.64 0.63
N VAL A 15 -3.57 -11.62 1.40
CA VAL A 15 -2.15 -12.02 1.38
C VAL A 15 -1.97 -13.01 0.24
N GLY A 16 -1.32 -12.60 -0.86
CA GLY A 16 -1.11 -13.43 -2.04
C GLY A 16 0.25 -13.20 -2.69
N THR A 17 0.74 -14.21 -3.42
CA THR A 17 1.97 -14.12 -4.22
C THR A 17 1.62 -13.43 -5.54
N VAL A 18 1.85 -12.13 -5.65
CA VAL A 18 1.67 -11.37 -6.90
C VAL A 18 2.89 -11.61 -7.80
N GLU A 19 2.68 -12.12 -9.01
CA GLU A 19 3.72 -12.21 -10.04
C GLU A 19 4.17 -10.80 -10.46
N PRO A 20 5.41 -10.34 -10.17
CA PRO A 20 5.79 -8.92 -10.22
C PRO A 20 5.92 -8.32 -11.62
N ARG A 21 5.72 -9.10 -12.69
CA ARG A 21 6.21 -8.73 -14.03
C ARG A 21 5.51 -7.51 -14.63
N ASP A 22 4.26 -7.27 -14.24
CA ASP A 22 3.45 -6.17 -14.80
C ASP A 22 2.96 -5.16 -13.73
N VAL A 23 3.30 -5.36 -12.46
CA VAL A 23 2.76 -4.57 -11.36
C VAL A 23 3.80 -3.59 -10.83
N ARG A 24 3.56 -2.28 -11.03
CA ARG A 24 4.42 -1.22 -10.49
C ARG A 24 4.02 -0.87 -9.07
N LEU A 25 4.89 -1.19 -8.11
CA LEU A 25 4.73 -0.77 -6.73
C LEU A 25 4.96 0.74 -6.57
N GLN A 26 4.03 1.43 -5.92
CA GLN A 26 4.10 2.85 -5.58
C GLN A 26 4.20 3.04 -4.06
N PRO A 27 4.87 4.08 -3.55
CA PRO A 27 4.87 4.36 -2.11
C PRO A 27 3.45 4.67 -1.62
N LEU A 28 3.14 4.32 -0.37
CA LEU A 28 1.86 4.74 0.22
C LEU A 28 1.76 6.28 0.31
N PRO A 29 0.56 6.85 0.14
CA PRO A 29 0.33 8.28 0.35
C PRO A 29 0.74 8.73 1.75
N ALA A 30 1.23 9.97 1.87
CA ALA A 30 1.69 10.52 3.14
C ALA A 30 0.59 10.52 4.22
N GLU A 31 -0.66 10.82 3.83
CA GLU A 31 -1.82 10.82 4.74
C GLU A 31 -2.05 9.45 5.42
N VAL A 32 -1.89 8.34 4.66
CA VAL A 32 -2.01 6.99 5.23
C VAL A 32 -0.90 6.75 6.25
N VAL A 33 0.31 7.20 5.96
CA VAL A 33 1.48 7.06 6.84
C VAL A 33 1.38 7.96 8.07
N GLU A 34 0.73 9.11 7.96
CA GLU A 34 0.45 9.99 9.09
C GLU A 34 -0.55 9.37 10.07
N ILE A 35 -1.61 8.73 9.54
CA ILE A 35 -2.61 8.02 10.34
C ILE A 35 -2.04 6.71 10.92
N VAL A 36 -1.22 6.01 10.13
CA VAL A 36 -0.68 4.67 10.45
C VAL A 36 0.85 4.65 10.25
N PRO A 37 1.64 5.18 11.20
CA PRO A 37 3.08 5.35 11.03
C PRO A 37 3.87 4.06 10.78
N GLN A 38 3.37 2.89 11.19
CA GLN A 38 4.03 1.61 10.95
C GLN A 38 4.13 1.23 9.46
N TYR A 39 3.35 1.87 8.59
CA TYR A 39 3.38 1.63 7.15
C TYR A 39 4.47 2.44 6.42
N ARG A 40 5.36 3.12 7.15
CA ARG A 40 6.54 3.76 6.55
C ARG A 40 7.36 2.75 5.75
N GLY A 41 7.65 3.09 4.50
CA GLY A 41 8.43 2.26 3.59
C GLY A 41 7.63 1.14 2.90
N TYR A 42 6.37 0.93 3.27
CA TYR A 42 5.47 0.04 2.54
C TYR A 42 5.11 0.64 1.19
N LYS A 43 4.81 -0.25 0.25
CA LYS A 43 4.35 0.10 -1.09
C LYS A 43 2.98 -0.50 -1.35
N PHE A 44 2.28 0.00 -2.35
CA PHE A 44 1.02 -0.57 -2.80
C PHE A 44 0.98 -0.72 -4.31
N ALA A 45 0.07 -1.55 -4.79
CA ALA A 45 -0.36 -1.57 -6.18
C ALA A 45 -1.83 -1.96 -6.29
N LEU A 46 -2.46 -1.58 -7.40
CA LEU A 46 -3.79 -2.05 -7.77
C LEU A 46 -3.65 -3.30 -8.66
N VAL A 47 -4.21 -4.41 -8.21
CA VAL A 47 -4.19 -5.69 -8.93
C VAL A 47 -5.62 -6.22 -8.99
N LYS A 48 -6.18 -6.36 -10.19
CA LYS A 48 -7.56 -6.86 -10.38
C LYS A 48 -8.58 -6.14 -9.47
N ASP A 49 -8.49 -4.81 -9.44
CA ASP A 49 -9.32 -3.94 -8.60
C ASP A 49 -9.12 -4.08 -7.07
N GLU A 50 -8.11 -4.82 -6.62
CA GLU A 50 -7.70 -4.92 -5.21
C GLU A 50 -6.44 -4.10 -4.92
N ILE A 51 -6.42 -3.42 -3.77
CA ILE A 51 -5.21 -2.76 -3.28
C ILE A 51 -4.38 -3.77 -2.50
N VAL A 52 -3.20 -4.10 -3.03
CA VAL A 52 -2.22 -4.95 -2.33
C VAL A 52 -1.17 -4.06 -1.69
N ILE A 53 -1.02 -4.16 -0.37
CA ILE A 53 0.03 -3.49 0.39
C ILE A 53 1.19 -4.47 0.60
N VAL A 54 2.39 -4.06 0.23
CA VAL A 54 3.62 -4.85 0.27
C VAL A 54 4.59 -4.22 1.26
N GLU A 55 5.04 -5.03 2.22
CA GLU A 55 6.07 -4.61 3.17
C GLU A 55 7.43 -4.40 2.47
N PRO A 56 8.23 -3.41 2.91
CA PRO A 56 9.59 -3.28 2.41
C PRO A 56 10.36 -4.53 2.83
N ARG A 57 11.03 -5.19 1.88
CA ARG A 57 11.87 -6.36 2.21
C ARG A 57 12.86 -5.94 3.28
N SER A 58 12.74 -6.52 4.48
CA SER A 58 13.80 -6.42 5.48
C SER A 58 15.01 -7.15 4.89
N ARG A 59 16.05 -6.39 4.55
CA ARG A 59 17.31 -6.98 4.11
C ARG A 59 17.92 -7.67 5.34
N ARG A 60 17.58 -8.95 5.56
CA ARG A 60 18.37 -9.82 6.43
C ARG A 60 19.50 -10.38 5.55
N SER A 61 20.64 -9.71 5.58
CA SER A 61 21.92 -10.27 5.16
C SER A 61 22.47 -11.14 6.28
#